data_AF-A0A8H3CDZ0-F1
#
_entry.id   AF-A0A8H3CDZ0-F1
#
_cell.length_a   1.000
_cell.length_b   1.000
_cell.length_c   1.000
_cell.angle_alpha   90.00
_cell.angle_beta   90.00
_cell.angle_gamma   90.00
#
_symmetry.space_group_name_H-M   'P 1'
#
loop_
_entity.id
_entity.type
_entity.pdbx_description
1 polymer ?
#
loop_
_entity_poly.entity_id
_entity_poly.type
_entity_poly.pdbx_seq_one_letter_code
_entity_poly.pdbx_strand_id
1 'polypeptide(L)'
;MAPKASGSHPTPSALARKQKADAARNIQVAAPPSLPSNSIDGLPAALDIERFAQARSFEIGAMQSAIKTATAAASHRVWQTLPRHLRRRAASHDVRRVPVRLREKAKLEIDPVKRKKFLKLLKRKRRLASSSGRAESFAKRQREKTWLETHLWHAKRMHMQDIWGYRLAERPTAKSYRPSHRAAVNGSTLNDVSYMATLEIAGSVGPWAARYTSGVRTCQTHFYEVGSWPSGLIGPATAFWRSEADTILKKSPESVTRVLWIRIHPAVVQNVLSCLKIASSQIPENDRPEIVDLSGDINAFELVGPRTSQVIHGALKLANSGPEVKQFWQALANARSPGNFSPGIIAGLAVHDPRLR
;
A
#
# COMPACT_ATOMS: atom_id res chain seq x y z
N MET A 1 -20.84 -22.71 -31.61
CA MET A 1 -20.74 -22.85 -30.13
C MET A 1 -20.91 -21.47 -29.51
N ALA A 2 -21.98 -21.24 -28.74
CA ALA A 2 -22.29 -19.93 -28.17
C ALA A 2 -21.35 -19.54 -26.99
N PRO A 3 -21.08 -18.24 -26.77
CA PRO A 3 -20.18 -17.78 -25.70
C PRO A 3 -20.90 -17.71 -24.35
N LYS A 4 -20.28 -18.25 -23.29
CA LYS A 4 -20.76 -18.09 -21.90
C LYS A 4 -20.30 -16.74 -21.33
N ALA A 5 -21.27 -15.90 -20.99
CA ALA A 5 -21.07 -14.62 -20.30
C ALA A 5 -20.42 -14.80 -18.92
N SER A 6 -19.31 -14.09 -18.66
CA SER A 6 -18.64 -14.08 -17.35
C SER A 6 -19.06 -12.87 -16.52
N GLY A 7 -20.09 -13.04 -15.68
CA GLY A 7 -20.51 -12.03 -14.70
C GLY A 7 -19.47 -11.84 -13.60
N SER A 8 -19.01 -10.60 -13.41
CA SER A 8 -18.10 -10.19 -12.34
C SER A 8 -18.88 -9.89 -11.05
N HIS A 9 -18.75 -10.73 -10.01
CA HIS A 9 -19.25 -10.37 -8.68
C HIS A 9 -18.17 -9.66 -7.84
N PRO A 10 -18.44 -8.46 -7.30
CA PRO A 10 -17.50 -7.75 -6.44
C PRO A 10 -17.37 -8.45 -5.08
N THR A 11 -16.15 -8.54 -4.57
CA THR A 11 -15.90 -9.12 -3.24
C THR A 11 -16.33 -8.14 -2.14
N PRO A 12 -17.19 -8.54 -1.18
CA PRO A 12 -17.77 -7.63 -0.19
C PRO A 12 -16.74 -7.06 0.80
N SER A 13 -16.94 -5.79 1.15
CA SER A 13 -16.16 -5.01 2.14
C SER A 13 -16.22 -5.63 3.55
N ALA A 14 -15.36 -5.20 4.48
CA ALA A 14 -15.38 -5.68 5.86
C ALA A 14 -16.72 -5.40 6.58
N LEU A 15 -17.35 -4.27 6.28
CA LEU A 15 -18.71 -3.93 6.70
C LEU A 15 -19.73 -4.91 6.10
N ALA A 16 -19.63 -5.20 4.81
CA ALA A 16 -20.49 -6.18 4.16
C ALA A 16 -20.27 -7.61 4.68
N ARG A 17 -19.07 -7.96 5.18
CA ARG A 17 -18.83 -9.24 5.87
C ARG A 17 -19.40 -9.29 7.28
N LYS A 18 -19.36 -8.18 8.03
CA LYS A 18 -20.01 -8.04 9.33
C LYS A 18 -21.53 -8.12 9.15
N GLN A 19 -22.08 -7.34 8.21
CA GLN A 19 -23.47 -7.43 7.76
C GLN A 19 -23.84 -8.82 7.26
N LYS A 20 -22.94 -9.55 6.57
CA LYS A 20 -23.19 -10.92 6.14
C LYS A 20 -23.17 -11.93 7.29
N ALA A 21 -22.36 -11.70 8.33
CA ALA A 21 -22.34 -12.52 9.53
C ALA A 21 -23.56 -12.23 10.43
N ASP A 22 -23.98 -10.97 10.51
CA ASP A 22 -25.18 -10.54 11.22
C ASP A 22 -26.44 -10.97 10.46
N ALA A 23 -26.47 -10.86 9.12
CA ALA A 23 -27.55 -11.40 8.26
C ALA A 23 -27.58 -12.93 8.23
N ALA A 24 -26.45 -13.62 8.40
CA ALA A 24 -26.44 -15.07 8.57
C ALA A 24 -27.01 -15.52 9.92
N ARG A 25 -27.09 -14.60 10.89
CA ARG A 25 -27.70 -14.83 12.21
C ARG A 25 -29.13 -14.32 12.30
N ASN A 26 -29.50 -13.38 11.43
CA ASN A 26 -30.83 -12.81 11.38
C ASN A 26 -31.68 -13.60 10.38
N ILE A 27 -32.68 -14.33 10.89
CA ILE A 27 -33.63 -15.03 10.05
C ILE A 27 -34.49 -13.96 9.36
N GLN A 28 -34.56 -13.98 8.03
CA GLN A 28 -35.48 -13.10 7.33
C GLN A 28 -36.91 -13.53 7.67
N VAL A 29 -37.64 -12.65 8.36
CA VAL A 29 -39.04 -12.84 8.68
C VAL A 29 -39.83 -12.01 7.67
N ALA A 30 -40.71 -12.65 6.90
CA ALA A 30 -41.67 -11.93 6.08
C ALA A 30 -42.70 -11.27 7.01
N ALA A 31 -43.07 -10.01 6.75
CA ALA A 31 -44.17 -9.40 7.48
C ALA A 31 -45.43 -10.25 7.24
N PRO A 32 -46.14 -10.67 8.30
CA PRO A 32 -47.37 -11.43 8.12
C PRO A 32 -48.34 -10.57 7.29
N PRO A 33 -49.06 -11.15 6.31
CA PRO A 33 -50.17 -10.45 5.70
C PRO A 33 -51.12 -9.99 6.81
N SER A 34 -51.58 -8.74 6.74
CA SER A 34 -52.52 -8.18 7.72
C SER A 34 -53.71 -9.13 7.87
N LEU A 35 -53.82 -9.78 9.03
CA LEU A 35 -54.96 -10.60 9.34
C LEU A 35 -56.19 -9.68 9.42
N PRO A 36 -57.32 -10.03 8.79
CA PRO A 36 -58.56 -9.30 8.97
C PRO A 36 -58.92 -9.30 10.47
N SER A 37 -59.30 -8.13 11.01
CA SER A 37 -59.64 -8.05 12.43
C SER A 37 -60.94 -8.79 12.69
N ASN A 38 -60.90 -9.66 13.69
CA ASN A 38 -61.98 -10.44 14.28
C ASN A 38 -62.33 -11.73 13.54
N SER A 39 -62.07 -12.86 14.18
CA SER A 39 -63.11 -13.85 14.52
C SER A 39 -62.49 -15.08 15.18
N ILE A 40 -62.91 -15.34 16.40
CA ILE A 40 -62.76 -16.64 17.06
C ILE A 40 -63.66 -17.70 16.35
N ASP A 41 -64.54 -17.25 15.45
CA ASP A 41 -65.46 -18.02 14.61
C ASP A 41 -64.97 -18.29 13.16
N GLY A 42 -63.76 -17.87 12.79
CA GLY A 42 -63.28 -17.84 11.39
C GLY A 42 -62.24 -18.89 11.00
N LEU A 43 -62.02 -19.92 11.83
CA LEU A 43 -61.08 -21.00 11.51
C LEU A 43 -61.78 -22.06 10.63
N PRO A 44 -61.25 -22.39 9.44
CA PRO A 44 -61.85 -23.42 8.60
C PRO A 44 -61.79 -24.78 9.30
N ALA A 45 -62.87 -25.56 9.22
CA ALA A 45 -62.97 -26.90 9.82
C ALA A 45 -61.94 -27.92 9.28
N ALA A 46 -61.35 -27.62 8.12
CA ALA A 46 -60.27 -28.39 7.50
C ALA A 46 -59.15 -27.46 7.03
N LEU A 47 -57.90 -27.87 7.26
CA LEU A 47 -56.70 -27.15 6.84
C LEU A 47 -56.30 -27.58 5.42
N ASP A 48 -56.21 -26.62 4.50
CA ASP A 48 -55.54 -26.84 3.21
C ASP A 48 -54.02 -26.85 3.41
N ILE A 49 -53.46 -28.06 3.40
CA ILE A 49 -52.06 -28.33 3.70
C ILE A 49 -51.14 -27.64 2.67
N GLU A 50 -51.52 -27.62 1.39
CA GLU A 50 -50.69 -27.06 0.33
C GLU A 50 -50.61 -25.54 0.46
N ARG A 51 -51.75 -24.88 0.65
CA ARG A 51 -51.79 -23.42 0.81
C ARG A 51 -51.07 -22.95 2.07
N PHE A 52 -51.21 -23.68 3.18
CA PHE A 52 -50.50 -23.37 4.43
C PHE A 52 -48.99 -23.57 4.29
N ALA A 53 -48.55 -24.67 3.67
CA ALA A 53 -47.13 -24.94 3.41
C ALA A 53 -46.51 -23.90 2.47
N GLN A 54 -47.22 -23.49 1.42
CA GLN A 54 -46.78 -22.45 0.50
C GLN A 54 -46.61 -21.09 1.19
N ALA A 55 -47.59 -20.68 2.01
CA ALA A 55 -47.54 -19.43 2.77
C ALA A 55 -46.33 -19.35 3.71
N ARG A 56 -45.89 -20.49 4.27
CA ARG A 56 -44.73 -20.58 5.18
C ARG A 56 -43.44 -21.10 4.56
N SER A 57 -43.44 -21.39 3.25
CA SER A 57 -42.28 -21.97 2.55
C SER A 57 -41.02 -21.10 2.65
N PHE A 58 -41.19 -19.77 2.60
CA PHE A 58 -40.10 -18.82 2.77
C PHE A 58 -39.48 -18.89 4.16
N GLU A 59 -40.32 -18.93 5.20
CA GLU A 59 -39.88 -19.00 6.62
C GLU A 59 -39.16 -20.32 6.90
N ILE A 60 -39.72 -21.44 6.43
CA ILE A 60 -39.12 -22.77 6.55
C ILE A 60 -37.78 -22.82 5.81
N GLY A 61 -37.72 -22.29 4.59
CA GLY A 61 -36.50 -22.21 3.80
C GLY A 61 -35.43 -21.32 4.43
N ALA A 62 -35.82 -20.18 5.00
CA ALA A 62 -34.93 -19.28 5.72
C ALA A 62 -34.36 -19.95 6.97
N MET A 63 -35.20 -20.65 7.74
CA MET A 63 -34.78 -21.38 8.95
C MET A 63 -33.83 -22.54 8.61
N GLN A 64 -34.16 -23.35 7.61
CA GLN A 64 -33.26 -24.43 7.15
C GLN A 64 -31.92 -23.89 6.66
N SER A 65 -31.92 -22.77 5.94
CA SER A 65 -30.69 -22.11 5.47
C SER A 65 -29.84 -21.58 6.62
N ALA A 66 -30.48 -21.01 7.65
CA ALA A 66 -29.83 -20.55 8.87
C ALA A 66 -29.20 -21.73 9.64
N ILE A 67 -29.93 -22.85 9.81
CA ILE A 67 -29.42 -24.06 10.47
C ILE A 67 -28.22 -24.63 9.71
N LYS A 68 -28.31 -24.78 8.38
CA LYS A 68 -27.20 -25.25 7.54
C LYS A 68 -25.98 -24.33 7.64
N THR A 69 -26.19 -23.02 7.70
CA THR A 69 -25.10 -22.04 7.83
C THR A 69 -24.45 -22.08 9.21
N ALA A 70 -25.25 -22.19 10.28
CA ALA A 70 -24.77 -22.28 11.66
C ALA A 70 -24.01 -23.59 11.93
N THR A 71 -24.54 -24.72 11.43
CA THR A 71 -23.89 -26.03 11.53
C THR A 71 -22.61 -26.10 10.71
N ALA A 72 -22.59 -25.55 9.49
CA ALA A 72 -21.35 -25.40 8.72
C ALA A 72 -20.32 -24.50 9.44
N ALA A 73 -20.76 -23.43 10.09
CA ALA A 73 -19.87 -22.58 10.89
C ALA A 73 -19.32 -23.31 12.13
N ALA A 74 -20.07 -24.24 12.71
CA ALA A 74 -19.66 -25.06 13.85
C ALA A 74 -18.71 -26.22 13.48
N SER A 75 -18.82 -26.77 12.27
CA SER A 75 -17.97 -27.89 11.82
C SER A 75 -16.56 -27.46 11.41
N HIS A 76 -16.34 -26.17 11.13
CA HIS A 76 -15.02 -25.64 10.77
C HIS A 76 -14.17 -25.32 12.00
N ARG A 77 -12.92 -25.83 12.00
CA ARG A 77 -11.91 -25.43 13.00
C ARG A 77 -11.76 -23.92 13.05
N VAL A 78 -11.49 -23.37 14.24
CA VAL A 78 -11.45 -21.92 14.49
C VAL A 78 -10.56 -21.18 13.48
N TRP A 79 -9.38 -21.70 13.14
CA TRP A 79 -8.47 -21.05 12.18
C TRP A 79 -8.86 -21.18 10.70
N GLN A 80 -9.82 -22.07 10.36
CA GLN A 80 -10.40 -22.16 9.02
C GLN A 80 -11.53 -21.14 8.80
N THR A 81 -12.19 -20.67 9.86
CA THR A 81 -13.23 -19.63 9.76
C THR A 81 -12.69 -18.28 9.28
N LEU A 82 -11.40 -18.01 9.48
CA LEU A 82 -10.76 -16.76 9.09
C LEU A 82 -10.71 -16.59 7.55
N PRO A 83 -10.87 -15.37 7.02
CA PRO A 83 -10.62 -15.08 5.61
C PRO A 83 -9.23 -15.55 5.18
N ARG A 84 -9.10 -16.08 3.95
CA ARG A 84 -7.86 -16.70 3.45
C ARG A 84 -6.60 -15.84 3.66
N HIS A 85 -6.68 -14.51 3.45
CA HIS A 85 -5.55 -13.59 3.62
C HIS A 85 -5.15 -13.33 5.08
N LEU A 86 -6.02 -13.63 6.05
CA LEU A 86 -5.73 -13.54 7.49
C LEU A 86 -5.25 -14.87 8.09
N ARG A 87 -5.44 -15.99 7.40
CA ARG A 87 -5.04 -17.32 7.88
C ARG A 87 -3.52 -17.40 8.05
N ARG A 88 -3.08 -17.99 9.16
CA ARG A 88 -1.66 -18.24 9.46
C ARG A 88 -1.43 -19.73 9.64
N ARG A 89 -0.42 -20.28 8.96
CA ARG A 89 -0.06 -21.71 9.04
C ARG A 89 0.25 -22.18 10.46
N ALA A 90 0.89 -21.33 11.27
CA ALA A 90 1.25 -21.65 12.64
C ALA A 90 0.10 -21.53 13.66
N ALA A 91 -1.12 -21.14 13.24
CA ALA A 91 -2.25 -20.95 14.15
C ALA A 91 -2.70 -22.23 14.87
N SER A 92 -2.46 -23.41 14.27
CA SER A 92 -2.75 -24.71 14.89
C SER A 92 -1.82 -25.06 16.05
N HIS A 93 -0.65 -24.41 16.15
CA HIS A 93 0.35 -24.68 17.20
C HIS A 93 0.50 -23.50 18.18
N ASP A 94 0.23 -22.28 17.72
CA ASP A 94 0.32 -21.05 18.51
C ASP A 94 -0.99 -20.26 18.44
N VAL A 95 -1.75 -20.31 19.53
CA VAL A 95 -3.02 -19.58 19.71
C VAL A 95 -2.87 -18.08 19.48
N ARG A 96 -1.69 -17.50 19.77
CA ARG A 96 -1.47 -16.04 19.67
C ARG A 96 -1.56 -15.55 18.23
N ARG A 97 -1.46 -16.44 17.23
CA ARG A 97 -1.59 -16.14 15.80
C ARG A 97 -3.04 -15.98 15.33
N VAL A 98 -4.01 -16.25 16.20
CA VAL A 98 -5.44 -16.07 15.97
C VAL A 98 -5.92 -14.78 16.66
N PRO A 99 -6.92 -14.06 16.11
CA PRO A 99 -7.50 -12.87 16.76
C PRO A 99 -7.95 -13.13 18.20
N VAL A 100 -7.81 -12.12 19.08
CA VAL A 100 -8.04 -12.23 20.54
C VAL A 100 -9.37 -12.92 20.87
N ARG A 101 -10.46 -12.45 20.25
CA ARG A 101 -11.83 -12.97 20.41
C ARG A 101 -12.02 -14.46 20.07
N LEU A 102 -11.10 -15.07 19.32
CA LEU A 102 -11.15 -16.48 18.93
C LEU A 102 -10.12 -17.33 19.69
N ARG A 103 -9.30 -16.74 20.56
CA ARG A 103 -8.20 -17.43 21.24
C ARG A 103 -8.69 -18.48 22.22
N GLU A 104 -9.79 -18.23 22.93
CA GLU A 104 -10.34 -19.20 23.90
C GLU A 104 -10.83 -20.45 23.19
N LYS A 105 -11.64 -20.29 22.14
CA LYS A 105 -12.07 -21.41 21.28
C LYS A 105 -10.88 -22.16 20.68
N ALA A 106 -9.86 -21.43 20.20
CA ALA A 106 -8.65 -22.05 19.66
C ALA A 106 -7.81 -22.80 20.71
N LYS A 107 -7.81 -22.38 21.99
CA LYS A 107 -7.12 -23.12 23.06
C LYS A 107 -7.73 -24.51 23.26
N LEU A 108 -9.06 -24.59 23.21
CA LEU A 108 -9.80 -25.85 23.37
C LEU A 108 -9.50 -26.84 22.22
N GLU A 109 -9.25 -26.33 21.01
CA GLU A 109 -8.94 -27.16 19.83
C GLU A 109 -7.47 -27.64 19.75
N ILE A 110 -6.54 -27.06 20.54
CA ILE A 110 -5.12 -27.40 20.44
C ILE A 110 -4.76 -28.59 21.31
N ASP A 111 -4.17 -29.60 20.68
CA ASP A 111 -3.57 -30.76 21.35
C ASP A 111 -2.36 -30.34 22.23
N PRO A 112 -2.42 -30.58 23.56
CA PRO A 112 -1.37 -30.18 24.50
C PRO A 112 -0.03 -30.90 24.27
N VAL A 113 -0.04 -32.13 23.74
CA VAL A 113 1.16 -32.92 23.49
C VAL A 113 1.97 -32.32 22.34
N LYS A 114 1.29 -31.96 21.25
CA LYS A 114 1.91 -31.30 20.08
C LYS A 114 2.52 -29.96 20.45
N ARG A 115 1.86 -29.20 21.33
CA ARG A 115 2.38 -27.92 21.85
C ARG A 115 3.68 -28.08 22.63
N LYS A 116 3.77 -29.07 23.54
CA LYS A 116 4.99 -29.34 24.32
C LYS A 116 6.18 -29.69 23.41
N LYS A 117 5.97 -30.52 22.38
CA LYS A 117 7.02 -30.87 21.39
C LYS A 117 7.54 -29.65 20.63
N PHE A 118 6.65 -28.78 20.14
CA PHE A 118 7.02 -27.55 19.44
C PHE A 118 7.91 -26.62 20.30
N LEU A 119 7.55 -26.44 21.57
CA LEU A 119 8.32 -25.59 22.49
C LEU A 119 9.75 -26.11 22.73
N LYS A 120 9.94 -27.44 22.81
CA LYS A 120 11.29 -28.03 22.94
C LYS A 120 12.16 -27.73 21.71
N LEU A 121 11.59 -27.85 20.50
CA LEU A 121 12.31 -27.55 19.25
C LEU A 121 12.75 -26.09 19.16
N LEU A 122 11.89 -25.15 19.56
CA LEU A 122 12.21 -23.73 19.52
C LEU A 122 13.38 -23.36 20.45
N LYS A 123 13.44 -23.98 21.63
CA LYS A 123 14.55 -23.80 22.58
C LYS A 123 15.89 -24.26 21.99
N ARG A 124 15.91 -25.41 21.28
CA ARG A 124 17.11 -25.91 20.59
C ARG A 124 17.61 -24.92 19.54
N LYS A 125 16.71 -24.36 18.72
CA LYS A 125 17.09 -23.42 17.65
C LYS A 125 17.69 -22.11 18.17
N ARG A 126 17.26 -21.62 19.33
CA ARG A 126 17.85 -20.41 19.95
C ARG A 126 19.28 -20.62 20.42
N ARG A 127 19.63 -21.84 20.87
CA ARG A 127 21.00 -22.18 21.28
C ARG A 127 21.99 -22.23 20.10
N LEU A 128 21.48 -22.46 18.89
CA LEU A 128 22.26 -22.55 17.64
C LEU A 128 22.37 -21.21 16.91
N ALA A 129 21.87 -20.12 17.47
CA ALA A 129 22.04 -18.81 16.86
C ALA A 129 23.50 -18.37 16.98
N SER A 130 24.10 -17.96 15.86
CA SER A 130 25.46 -17.42 15.77
C SER A 130 25.74 -16.37 16.85
N SER A 131 26.95 -16.37 17.40
CA SER A 131 27.43 -15.39 18.38
C SER A 131 27.59 -13.97 17.80
N SER A 132 27.68 -13.85 16.47
CA SER A 132 27.85 -12.54 15.81
C SER A 132 26.61 -11.66 15.93
N GLY A 133 26.83 -10.35 16.00
CA GLY A 133 25.74 -9.38 16.04
C GLY A 133 24.87 -9.47 14.78
N ARG A 134 23.56 -9.26 14.93
CA ARG A 134 22.64 -9.27 13.77
C ARG A 134 23.04 -8.22 12.73
N ALA A 135 23.52 -7.06 13.17
CA ALA A 135 23.99 -5.98 12.31
C ALA A 135 25.21 -6.41 11.49
N GLU A 136 26.22 -7.01 12.12
CA GLU A 136 27.41 -7.54 11.44
C GLU A 136 27.05 -8.62 10.42
N SER A 137 26.13 -9.53 10.78
CA SER A 137 25.64 -10.55 9.85
C SER A 137 24.92 -9.93 8.65
N PHE A 138 24.23 -8.80 8.82
CA PHE A 138 23.57 -8.09 7.73
C PHE A 138 24.55 -7.29 6.88
N ALA A 139 25.55 -6.64 7.48
CA ALA A 139 26.61 -5.94 6.75
C ALA A 139 27.39 -6.91 5.83
N LYS A 140 27.72 -8.11 6.34
CA LYS A 140 28.38 -9.15 5.52
C LYS A 140 27.56 -9.59 4.30
N ARG A 141 26.22 -9.53 4.37
CA ARG A 141 25.32 -9.90 3.26
C ARG A 141 25.12 -8.79 2.24
N GLN A 142 25.54 -7.57 2.56
CA GLN A 142 25.35 -6.37 1.74
C GLN A 142 26.61 -5.96 0.97
N ARG A 143 27.63 -6.83 0.90
CA ARG A 143 28.91 -6.52 0.24
C ARG A 143 28.77 -6.23 -1.25
N GLU A 144 28.03 -7.07 -1.96
CA GLU A 144 27.83 -6.95 -3.41
C GLU A 144 26.56 -6.19 -3.78
N LYS A 145 25.68 -5.96 -2.79
CA LYS A 145 24.35 -5.42 -3.04
C LYS A 145 23.84 -4.58 -1.89
N THR A 146 23.20 -3.49 -2.25
CA THR A 146 22.61 -2.57 -1.30
C THR A 146 21.21 -3.03 -0.92
N TRP A 147 20.91 -2.98 0.39
CA TRP A 147 19.56 -3.21 0.89
C TRP A 147 18.90 -1.86 1.14
N LEU A 148 17.67 -1.69 0.64
CA LEU A 148 16.83 -0.56 1.04
C LEU A 148 16.51 -0.65 2.54
N GLU A 149 16.16 0.47 3.17
CA GLU A 149 15.80 0.50 4.59
C GLU A 149 14.63 -0.44 4.92
N THR A 150 13.68 -0.58 4.00
CA THR A 150 12.52 -1.46 4.14
C THR A 150 12.81 -2.92 3.76
N HIS A 151 14.06 -3.27 3.40
CA HIS A 151 14.42 -4.57 2.85
C HIS A 151 13.96 -5.73 3.73
N LEU A 152 14.14 -5.65 5.06
CA LEU A 152 13.69 -6.70 5.99
C LEU A 152 12.17 -6.90 5.98
N TRP A 153 11.39 -5.85 5.70
CA TRP A 153 9.94 -5.97 5.59
C TRP A 153 9.54 -6.68 4.30
N HIS A 154 10.16 -6.31 3.19
CA HIS A 154 9.97 -6.89 1.86
C HIS A 154 10.43 -8.34 1.80
N ALA A 155 11.66 -8.65 2.25
CA ALA A 155 12.22 -10.00 2.26
C ALA A 155 11.41 -11.01 3.08
N LYS A 156 10.63 -10.55 4.06
CA LYS A 156 9.72 -11.41 4.85
C LYS A 156 8.41 -11.75 4.12
N ARG A 157 8.04 -11.03 3.06
CA ARG A 157 6.71 -11.06 2.43
C ARG A 157 6.75 -11.31 0.93
N MET A 158 7.86 -11.00 0.30
CA MET A 158 8.05 -10.99 -1.15
C MET A 158 9.29 -11.80 -1.51
N HIS A 159 9.30 -12.29 -2.74
CA HIS A 159 10.48 -12.82 -3.40
C HIS A 159 11.38 -11.65 -3.78
N MET A 160 12.66 -11.79 -3.46
CA MET A 160 13.66 -10.74 -3.67
C MET A 160 14.58 -11.14 -4.82
N GLN A 161 15.04 -10.16 -5.60
CA GLN A 161 15.95 -10.33 -6.73
C GLN A 161 17.10 -9.31 -6.64
N ASP A 162 18.28 -9.69 -7.14
CA ASP A 162 19.43 -8.80 -7.25
C ASP A 162 19.36 -8.12 -8.63
N ILE A 163 19.08 -6.81 -8.66
CA ILE A 163 19.00 -6.00 -9.88
C ILE A 163 19.58 -4.62 -9.63
N TRP A 164 20.33 -4.08 -10.60
CA TRP A 164 20.91 -2.73 -10.58
C TRP A 164 21.76 -2.40 -9.34
N GLY A 165 22.44 -3.40 -8.75
CA GLY A 165 23.22 -3.23 -7.51
C GLY A 165 22.39 -3.28 -6.22
N TYR A 166 21.07 -3.51 -6.30
CA TYR A 166 20.16 -3.59 -5.14
C TYR A 166 19.52 -4.97 -5.00
N ARG A 167 19.11 -5.31 -3.77
CA ARG A 167 18.23 -6.45 -3.49
C ARG A 167 16.76 -5.99 -3.39
N LEU A 168 16.05 -5.98 -4.52
CA LEU A 168 14.69 -5.45 -4.63
C LEU A 168 13.61 -6.53 -4.57
N ALA A 169 12.37 -6.12 -4.28
CA ALA A 169 11.22 -7.01 -4.24
C ALA A 169 10.64 -7.20 -5.64
N GLU A 170 10.63 -8.44 -6.12
CA GLU A 170 10.12 -8.79 -7.45
C GLU A 170 8.61 -9.05 -7.40
N ARG A 171 8.18 -9.96 -6.51
CA ARG A 171 6.78 -10.39 -6.42
C ARG A 171 6.38 -10.82 -5.02
N PRO A 172 5.13 -10.58 -4.59
CA PRO A 172 4.65 -11.05 -3.31
C PRO A 172 4.55 -12.58 -3.27
N THR A 173 4.76 -13.17 -2.09
CA THR A 173 4.59 -14.62 -1.86
C THR A 173 3.14 -15.08 -1.97
N ALA A 174 2.19 -14.16 -1.77
CA ALA A 174 0.77 -14.41 -1.98
C ALA A 174 0.40 -14.21 -3.46
N LYS A 175 -0.45 -15.07 -4.01
CA LYS A 175 -1.01 -14.91 -5.36
C LYS A 175 -1.92 -13.68 -5.40
N SER A 176 -1.35 -12.50 -5.68
CA SER A 176 -2.06 -11.22 -5.60
C SER A 176 -2.11 -10.45 -6.91
N TYR A 177 -1.83 -11.05 -8.07
CA TYR A 177 -1.93 -10.37 -9.38
C TYR A 177 -3.27 -9.62 -9.57
N ARG A 178 -4.40 -10.33 -9.54
CA ARG A 178 -5.74 -9.71 -9.66
C ARG A 178 -6.09 -8.78 -8.48
N PRO A 179 -5.82 -9.14 -7.21
CA PRO A 179 -5.97 -8.22 -6.09
C PRO A 179 -5.18 -6.91 -6.23
N SER A 180 -3.92 -6.95 -6.68
CA SER A 180 -3.07 -5.77 -6.86
C SER A 180 -3.63 -4.86 -7.94
N HIS A 181 -4.04 -5.40 -9.09
CA HIS A 181 -4.72 -4.63 -10.13
C HIS A 181 -6.00 -3.97 -9.60
N ARG A 182 -6.87 -4.73 -8.92
CA ARG A 182 -8.09 -4.17 -8.32
C ARG A 182 -7.80 -3.10 -7.27
N ALA A 183 -6.72 -3.24 -6.52
CA ALA A 183 -6.28 -2.24 -5.54
C ALA A 183 -5.78 -0.97 -6.24
N ALA A 184 -5.05 -1.07 -7.35
CA ALA A 184 -4.64 0.09 -8.13
C ALA A 184 -5.84 0.82 -8.74
N VAL A 185 -6.84 0.10 -9.27
CA VAL A 185 -8.01 0.71 -9.93
C VAL A 185 -9.00 1.30 -8.93
N ASN A 186 -9.31 0.61 -7.82
CA ASN A 186 -10.40 0.99 -6.92
C ASN A 186 -9.95 1.42 -5.52
N GLY A 187 -8.70 1.16 -5.16
CA GLY A 187 -8.14 1.38 -3.84
C GLY A 187 -6.85 2.19 -3.92
N SER A 188 -5.81 1.67 -3.29
CA SER A 188 -4.46 2.22 -3.34
C SER A 188 -3.43 1.10 -3.22
N THR A 189 -2.32 1.23 -3.92
CA THR A 189 -1.10 0.42 -3.76
C THR A 189 0.08 1.33 -3.42
N LEU A 190 1.04 0.80 -2.67
CA LEU A 190 2.25 1.50 -2.24
C LEU A 190 3.45 0.69 -2.74
N ASN A 191 4.36 1.35 -3.44
CA ASN A 191 5.63 0.79 -3.90
C ASN A 191 6.79 1.53 -3.25
N ASP A 192 7.84 0.80 -2.90
CA ASP A 192 9.11 1.39 -2.49
C ASP A 192 9.97 1.64 -3.73
N VAL A 193 10.26 2.91 -4.00
CA VAL A 193 11.06 3.39 -5.14
C VAL A 193 12.31 4.13 -4.67
N SER A 194 12.77 3.84 -3.45
CA SER A 194 13.96 4.45 -2.84
C SER A 194 15.28 4.04 -3.52
N TYR A 195 15.24 3.06 -4.42
CA TYR A 195 16.39 2.69 -5.25
C TYR A 195 16.64 3.67 -6.41
N MET A 196 15.69 4.57 -6.70
CA MET A 196 15.89 5.63 -7.68
C MET A 196 16.90 6.64 -7.14
N ALA A 197 17.92 6.93 -7.94
CA ALA A 197 18.94 7.89 -7.60
C ALA A 197 18.41 9.32 -7.67
N THR A 198 18.92 10.19 -6.79
CA THR A 198 18.60 11.61 -6.76
C THR A 198 19.90 12.39 -6.82
N LEU A 199 20.06 13.19 -7.87
CA LEU A 199 21.20 14.08 -8.04
C LEU A 199 20.78 15.50 -7.67
N GLU A 200 21.56 16.16 -6.82
CA GLU A 200 21.44 17.57 -6.49
C GLU A 200 22.43 18.37 -7.31
N ILE A 201 21.93 19.34 -8.07
CA ILE A 201 22.74 20.29 -8.83
C ILE A 201 22.47 21.68 -8.27
N ALA A 202 23.47 22.30 -7.65
CA ALA A 202 23.38 23.63 -7.07
C ALA A 202 24.23 24.62 -7.88
N GLY A 203 23.65 25.75 -8.29
CA GLY A 203 24.38 26.78 -9.03
C GLY A 203 23.45 27.76 -9.74
N SER A 204 23.96 28.43 -10.77
CA SER A 204 23.17 29.29 -11.66
C SER A 204 22.36 28.46 -12.67
N VAL A 205 21.56 27.51 -12.16
CA VAL A 205 20.77 26.59 -12.98
C VAL A 205 19.37 27.16 -13.18
N GLY A 206 19.18 27.85 -14.30
CA GLY A 206 17.89 28.39 -14.69
C GLY A 206 16.86 27.30 -15.02
N PRO A 207 15.55 27.57 -14.82
CA PRO A 207 14.50 26.65 -15.23
C PRO A 207 14.41 26.59 -16.76
N TRP A 208 14.20 25.38 -17.32
CA TRP A 208 14.07 25.20 -18.77
C TRP A 208 12.83 25.88 -19.37
N ALA A 209 11.83 26.20 -18.55
CA ALA A 209 10.65 26.94 -18.96
C ALA A 209 10.07 27.70 -17.77
N ALA A 210 9.38 28.82 -18.04
CA ALA A 210 8.79 29.69 -17.02
C ALA A 210 7.84 28.96 -16.03
N ARG A 211 7.21 27.87 -16.47
CA ARG A 211 6.32 27.04 -15.63
C ARG A 211 7.04 26.27 -14.51
N TYR A 212 8.36 26.14 -14.58
CA TYR A 212 9.17 25.42 -13.59
C TYR A 212 9.90 26.36 -12.63
N THR A 213 9.90 27.67 -12.90
CA THR A 213 10.56 28.69 -12.07
C THR A 213 10.10 28.67 -10.62
N SER A 214 8.80 28.43 -10.39
CA SER A 214 8.21 28.41 -9.04
C SER A 214 8.55 27.15 -8.22
N GLY A 215 9.11 26.10 -8.83
CA GLY A 215 9.36 24.82 -8.14
C GLY A 215 8.10 24.03 -7.76
N VAL A 216 6.92 24.44 -8.22
CA VAL A 216 5.63 23.78 -7.89
C VAL A 216 5.34 22.60 -8.83
N ARG A 217 6.16 22.39 -9.87
CA ARG A 217 5.92 21.35 -10.88
C ARG A 217 7.16 20.53 -11.20
N THR A 218 6.95 19.24 -11.43
CA THR A 218 7.96 18.34 -12.00
C THR A 218 8.06 18.48 -13.51
N CYS A 219 9.26 18.25 -14.03
CA CYS A 219 9.60 18.22 -15.44
C CYS A 219 10.04 16.80 -15.81
N GLN A 220 9.29 16.14 -16.70
CA GLN A 220 9.68 14.84 -17.25
C GLN A 220 10.47 15.05 -18.53
N THR A 221 11.70 14.55 -18.57
CA THR A 221 12.64 14.72 -19.69
C THR A 221 13.49 13.47 -19.87
N HIS A 222 14.40 13.51 -20.82
CA HIS A 222 15.34 12.43 -21.10
C HIS A 222 16.75 13.01 -21.12
N PHE A 223 17.72 12.24 -20.60
CA PHE A 223 19.14 12.56 -20.72
C PHE A 223 19.69 12.05 -22.03
N TYR A 224 20.56 12.86 -22.61
CA TYR A 224 21.33 12.54 -23.80
C TYR A 224 22.81 12.77 -23.51
N GLU A 225 23.65 12.12 -24.30
CA GLU A 225 25.06 12.46 -24.35
C GLU A 225 25.25 13.92 -24.76
N VAL A 226 26.34 14.52 -24.26
CA VAL A 226 26.64 15.94 -24.45
C VAL A 226 26.78 16.25 -25.94
N GLY A 227 25.93 17.15 -26.45
CA GLY A 227 25.96 17.58 -27.85
C GLY A 227 25.38 16.59 -28.86
N SER A 228 24.87 15.44 -28.43
CA SER A 228 24.43 14.37 -29.35
C SER A 228 22.94 14.41 -29.69
N TRP A 229 22.13 15.28 -29.08
CA TRP A 229 20.69 15.37 -29.34
C TRP A 229 20.40 15.58 -30.84
N PRO A 230 19.48 14.80 -31.46
CA PRO A 230 18.54 13.84 -30.86
C PRO A 230 19.03 12.38 -30.72
N SER A 231 20.28 12.08 -31.11
CA SER A 231 20.93 10.78 -30.93
C SER A 231 21.59 10.63 -29.54
N GLY A 232 21.98 9.42 -29.14
CA GLY A 232 22.67 9.20 -27.86
C GLY A 232 21.78 9.30 -26.61
N LEU A 233 20.57 8.73 -26.66
CA LEU A 233 19.66 8.67 -25.51
C LEU A 233 20.24 7.81 -24.38
N ILE A 234 20.38 8.40 -23.20
CA ILE A 234 20.84 7.69 -21.98
C ILE A 234 19.63 7.09 -21.24
N GLY A 235 18.58 7.90 -21.01
CA GLY A 235 17.39 7.42 -20.31
C GLY A 235 16.47 8.52 -19.79
N PRO A 236 15.30 8.15 -19.26
CA PRO A 236 14.32 9.11 -18.72
C PRO A 236 14.77 9.69 -17.38
N ALA A 237 14.36 10.93 -17.13
CA ALA A 237 14.63 11.66 -15.91
C ALA A 237 13.41 12.50 -15.48
N THR A 238 13.26 12.64 -14.17
CA THR A 238 12.30 13.60 -13.59
C THR A 238 13.06 14.66 -12.83
N ALA A 239 13.02 15.88 -13.33
CA ALA A 239 13.69 17.04 -12.75
C ALA A 239 12.68 17.94 -12.03
N PHE A 240 13.08 18.54 -10.93
CA PHE A 240 12.29 19.56 -10.25
C PHE A 240 13.18 20.51 -9.46
N TRP A 241 12.80 21.79 -9.51
CA TRP A 241 13.53 22.86 -8.84
C TRP A 241 13.02 23.01 -7.41
N ARG A 242 13.94 23.28 -6.48
CA ARG A 242 13.58 23.70 -5.13
C ARG A 242 12.90 25.08 -5.21
N SER A 243 11.82 25.26 -4.46
CA SER A 243 11.06 26.51 -4.44
C SER A 243 11.93 27.67 -3.95
N GLU A 244 11.78 28.84 -4.58
CA GLU A 244 12.48 30.07 -4.21
C GLU A 244 12.11 30.55 -2.79
N ALA A 245 10.91 30.23 -2.31
CA ALA A 245 10.45 30.63 -0.97
C ALA A 245 11.34 30.05 0.15
N ASP A 246 11.88 28.85 -0.03
CA ASP A 246 12.83 28.24 0.91
C ASP A 246 14.24 28.87 0.83
N THR A 247 14.61 29.41 -0.33
CA THR A 247 15.90 30.09 -0.56
C THR A 247 15.92 31.48 0.07
N ILE A 248 14.80 32.21 -0.01
CA ILE A 248 14.62 33.54 0.59
C ILE A 248 14.73 33.49 2.13
N LEU A 249 14.32 32.37 2.74
CA LEU A 249 14.44 32.17 4.19
C LEU A 249 15.90 31.95 4.67
N LYS A 250 16.86 31.73 3.76
CA LYS A 250 18.21 31.30 4.12
C LYS A 250 19.37 32.21 3.67
N LYS A 251 19.24 33.13 2.70
CA LYS A 251 20.31 34.09 2.32
C LYS A 251 19.84 35.42 1.71
N SER A 252 20.66 36.46 1.89
CA SER A 252 20.64 37.81 1.30
C SER A 252 20.84 37.80 -0.24
N PRO A 253 20.45 38.89 -0.97
CA PRO A 253 20.13 38.88 -2.40
C PRO A 253 21.29 38.79 -3.41
N GLU A 254 22.54 38.53 -3.01
CA GLU A 254 23.70 38.73 -3.91
C GLU A 254 24.20 37.49 -4.69
N SER A 255 23.55 36.34 -4.58
CA SER A 255 23.64 35.27 -5.60
C SER A 255 22.56 34.22 -5.35
N VAL A 256 21.48 34.24 -6.13
CA VAL A 256 20.41 33.25 -5.99
C VAL A 256 20.89 31.92 -6.55
N THR A 257 21.56 31.13 -5.71
CA THR A 257 21.89 29.75 -6.04
C THR A 257 20.59 28.94 -6.10
N ARG A 258 20.25 28.45 -7.29
CA ARG A 258 19.11 27.57 -7.48
C ARG A 258 19.57 26.13 -7.33
N VAL A 259 18.70 25.33 -6.72
CA VAL A 259 18.93 23.90 -6.53
C VAL A 259 17.96 23.12 -7.40
N LEU A 260 18.51 22.26 -8.24
CA LEU A 260 17.79 21.34 -9.11
C LEU A 260 17.97 19.92 -8.59
N TRP A 261 16.87 19.22 -8.36
CA TRP A 261 16.89 17.79 -8.06
C TRP A 261 16.46 16.99 -9.27
N ILE A 262 17.26 15.99 -9.61
CA ILE A 262 17.04 15.11 -10.76
C ILE A 262 16.93 13.68 -10.26
N ARG A 263 15.81 13.04 -10.57
CA ARG A 263 15.58 11.63 -10.27
C ARG A 263 15.76 10.78 -11.51
N ILE A 264 16.61 9.78 -11.39
CA ILE A 264 16.98 8.85 -12.47
C ILE A 264 17.04 7.42 -11.98
N HIS A 265 16.95 6.50 -12.93
CA HIS A 265 17.05 5.08 -12.68
C HIS A 265 18.49 4.67 -12.33
N PRO A 266 18.73 3.76 -11.36
CA PRO A 266 20.08 3.39 -10.90
C PRO A 266 21.02 2.91 -12.02
N ALA A 267 20.48 2.21 -13.02
CA ALA A 267 21.27 1.70 -14.14
C ALA A 267 21.95 2.79 -15.00
N VAL A 268 21.40 4.01 -15.01
CA VAL A 268 21.92 5.11 -15.84
C VAL A 268 22.73 6.14 -15.05
N VAL A 269 22.83 5.99 -13.73
CA VAL A 269 23.44 7.00 -12.84
C VAL A 269 24.88 7.29 -13.22
N GLN A 270 25.68 6.27 -13.44
CA GLN A 270 27.10 6.44 -13.78
C GLN A 270 27.29 7.17 -15.11
N ASN A 271 26.45 6.86 -16.11
CA ASN A 271 26.49 7.52 -17.42
C ASN A 271 26.02 8.97 -17.34
N VAL A 272 24.98 9.26 -16.53
CA VAL A 272 24.52 10.63 -16.32
C VAL A 272 25.56 11.45 -15.58
N LEU A 273 26.20 10.89 -14.54
CA LEU A 273 27.26 11.57 -13.80
C LEU A 273 28.49 11.86 -14.67
N SER A 274 28.90 10.94 -15.53
CA SER A 274 30.00 11.20 -16.47
C SER A 274 29.64 12.30 -17.48
N CYS A 275 28.42 12.26 -18.04
CA CYS A 275 27.94 13.30 -18.95
C CYS A 275 27.83 14.67 -18.27
N LEU A 276 27.33 14.73 -17.04
CA LEU A 276 27.26 15.97 -16.26
C LEU A 276 28.64 16.54 -15.96
N LYS A 277 29.64 15.69 -15.67
CA LYS A 277 31.03 16.12 -15.48
C LYS A 277 31.63 16.70 -16.77
N ILE A 278 31.38 16.07 -17.91
CA ILE A 278 31.82 16.56 -19.23
C ILE A 278 31.13 17.88 -19.58
N ALA A 279 29.82 17.99 -19.33
CA ALA A 279 29.10 19.25 -19.55
C ALA A 279 29.59 20.35 -18.60
N SER A 280 29.87 20.02 -17.33
CA SER A 280 30.37 20.98 -16.34
C SER A 280 31.78 21.48 -16.66
N SER A 281 32.63 20.70 -17.32
CA SER A 281 33.98 21.17 -17.70
C SER A 281 33.95 22.21 -18.81
N GLN A 282 32.89 22.24 -19.62
CA GLN A 282 32.66 23.25 -20.67
C GLN A 282 32.22 24.61 -20.10
N ILE A 283 31.80 24.67 -18.83
CA ILE A 283 31.34 25.88 -18.16
C ILE A 283 32.54 26.60 -17.50
N PRO A 284 32.63 27.95 -17.57
CA PRO A 284 33.64 28.73 -16.87
C PRO A 284 33.65 28.45 -15.36
N GLU A 285 34.82 28.47 -14.72
CA GLU A 285 34.99 28.07 -13.31
C GLU A 285 34.08 28.81 -12.34
N ASN A 286 33.79 30.09 -12.59
CA ASN A 286 32.95 30.92 -11.73
C ASN A 286 31.46 30.50 -11.74
N ASP A 287 30.99 29.84 -12.81
CA ASP A 287 29.58 29.45 -12.99
C ASP A 287 29.36 27.94 -12.91
N ARG A 288 30.41 27.16 -12.58
CA ARG A 288 30.31 25.70 -12.51
C ARG A 288 29.34 25.27 -11.40
N PRO A 289 28.32 24.46 -11.72
CA PRO A 289 27.40 23.96 -10.71
C PRO A 289 28.05 22.85 -9.86
N GLU A 290 27.73 22.85 -8.57
CA GLU A 290 28.06 21.76 -7.67
C GLU A 290 27.12 20.58 -7.92
N ILE A 291 27.67 19.40 -8.17
CA ILE A 291 26.91 18.17 -8.43
C ILE A 291 27.14 17.20 -7.28
N VAL A 292 26.07 16.86 -6.56
CA VAL A 292 26.09 15.94 -5.41
C VAL A 292 25.15 14.77 -5.69
N ASP A 293 25.63 13.55 -5.44
CA ASP A 293 24.80 12.35 -5.46
C ASP A 293 24.19 12.10 -4.08
N LEU A 294 22.86 12.12 -3.99
CA LEU A 294 22.08 11.86 -2.77
C LEU A 294 21.43 10.46 -2.79
N SER A 295 21.95 9.56 -3.63
CA SER A 295 21.45 8.19 -3.74
C SER A 295 21.61 7.44 -2.41
N GLY A 296 20.49 7.01 -1.84
CA GLY A 296 20.44 6.28 -0.57
C GLY A 296 20.14 7.15 0.66
N ASP A 297 20.27 8.47 0.54
CA ASP A 297 19.93 9.40 1.64
C ASP A 297 18.43 9.75 1.65
N ILE A 298 17.82 9.79 0.46
CA ILE A 298 16.40 10.11 0.29
C ILE A 298 15.62 8.85 -0.07
N ASN A 299 14.68 8.49 0.79
CA ASN A 299 13.73 7.43 0.50
C ASN A 299 12.50 7.99 -0.20
N ALA A 300 11.95 7.18 -1.10
CA ALA A 300 10.78 7.56 -1.88
C ALA A 300 9.80 6.41 -1.98
N PHE A 301 8.53 6.73 -1.77
CA PHE A 301 7.44 5.79 -1.91
C PHE A 301 6.44 6.28 -2.94
N GLU A 302 6.05 5.40 -3.85
CA GLU A 302 5.08 5.69 -4.88
C GLU A 302 3.71 5.14 -4.47
N LEU A 303 2.70 6.01 -4.47
CA LEU A 303 1.32 5.63 -4.19
C LEU A 303 0.50 5.69 -5.47
N VAL A 304 -0.14 4.57 -5.82
CA VAL A 304 -0.95 4.43 -7.03
C VAL A 304 -2.40 4.09 -6.68
N GLY A 305 -3.34 4.77 -7.33
CA GLY A 305 -4.77 4.49 -7.26
C GLY A 305 -5.62 5.67 -6.78
N PRO A 306 -6.97 5.58 -6.86
CA PRO A 306 -7.85 6.70 -6.56
C PRO A 306 -7.90 7.06 -5.08
N ARG A 307 -7.70 6.11 -4.16
CA ARG A 307 -7.82 6.37 -2.71
C ARG A 307 -6.53 6.84 -2.04
N THR A 308 -5.50 7.16 -2.81
CA THR A 308 -4.19 7.55 -2.28
C THR A 308 -4.25 8.85 -1.49
N SER A 309 -5.02 9.84 -1.96
CA SER A 309 -5.26 11.12 -1.25
C SER A 309 -5.82 10.89 0.16
N GLN A 310 -6.84 10.03 0.27
CA GLN A 310 -7.47 9.66 1.54
C GLN A 310 -6.52 8.89 2.45
N VAL A 311 -5.68 8.01 1.89
CA VAL A 311 -4.67 7.27 2.66
C VAL A 311 -3.60 8.21 3.22
N ILE A 312 -3.10 9.15 2.40
CA ILE A 312 -2.13 10.16 2.82
C ILE A 312 -2.73 11.03 3.92
N HIS A 313 -3.95 11.54 3.72
CA HIS A 313 -4.65 12.36 4.70
C HIS A 313 -4.93 11.61 6.01
N GLY A 314 -5.31 10.32 5.92
CA GLY A 314 -5.57 9.48 7.08
C GLY A 314 -4.30 9.12 7.86
N ALA A 315 -3.18 8.88 7.16
CA ALA A 315 -1.92 8.45 7.77
C ALA A 315 -1.11 9.62 8.35
N LEU A 316 -1.05 10.75 7.65
CA LEU A 316 -0.20 11.90 7.98
C LEU A 316 -0.99 13.00 8.68
N LYS A 317 -0.36 13.70 9.63
CA LYS A 317 -0.97 14.81 10.38
C LYS A 317 -0.15 16.06 10.09
N LEU A 318 -0.80 17.09 9.55
CA LEU A 318 -0.14 18.36 9.27
C LEU A 318 0.36 19.00 10.57
N ALA A 319 1.62 19.43 10.58
CA ALA A 319 2.17 20.27 11.65
C ALA A 319 1.68 21.72 11.48
N ASN A 320 1.98 22.61 12.44
CA ASN A 320 1.61 24.01 12.35
C ASN A 320 2.10 24.61 11.02
N SER A 321 1.16 24.89 10.12
CA SER A 321 1.39 25.32 8.74
C SER A 321 0.48 26.50 8.41
N GLY A 322 0.89 27.28 7.39
CA GLY A 322 0.14 28.44 6.90
C GLY A 322 -1.28 28.11 6.40
N PRO A 323 -2.12 29.13 6.21
CA PRO A 323 -3.52 28.95 5.81
C PRO A 323 -3.66 28.27 4.44
N GLU A 324 -2.80 28.59 3.48
CA GLU A 324 -2.80 28.00 2.12
C GLU A 324 -2.54 26.48 2.17
N VAL A 325 -1.58 26.05 2.99
CA VAL A 325 -1.25 24.64 3.17
C VAL A 325 -2.41 23.88 3.80
N LYS A 326 -3.10 24.50 4.77
CA LYS A 326 -4.31 23.91 5.38
C LYS A 326 -5.44 23.78 4.37
N GLN A 327 -5.64 24.78 3.51
CA GLN A 327 -6.65 24.73 2.45
C GLN A 327 -6.33 23.64 1.43
N PHE A 328 -5.07 23.52 1.00
CA PHE A 328 -4.62 22.43 0.13
C PHE A 328 -4.82 21.06 0.79
N TRP A 329 -4.48 20.94 2.07
CA TRP A 329 -4.66 19.69 2.82
C TRP A 329 -6.13 19.26 2.92
N GLN A 330 -7.05 20.22 3.13
CA GLN A 330 -8.49 19.97 3.09
C GLN A 330 -8.97 19.60 1.67
N ALA A 331 -8.45 20.27 0.64
CA ALA A 331 -8.75 19.92 -0.75
C ALA A 331 -8.27 18.50 -1.09
N LEU A 332 -7.10 18.08 -0.59
CA LEU A 332 -6.58 16.72 -0.71
C LEU A 332 -7.51 15.70 -0.04
N ALA A 333 -8.07 16.02 1.13
CA ALA A 333 -9.02 15.16 1.82
C ALA A 333 -10.32 14.96 1.02
N ASN A 334 -10.81 16.04 0.41
CA ASN A 334 -12.05 16.06 -0.36
C ASN A 334 -11.88 15.52 -1.79
N ALA A 335 -10.65 15.44 -2.29
CA ALA A 335 -10.37 14.90 -3.61
C ALA A 335 -10.67 13.39 -3.68
N ARG A 336 -11.61 13.02 -4.56
CA ARG A 336 -11.99 11.63 -4.82
C ARG A 336 -10.85 10.82 -5.44
N SER A 337 -9.98 11.46 -6.21
CA SER A 337 -8.84 10.85 -6.87
C SER A 337 -7.68 11.85 -7.02
N PRO A 338 -6.42 11.37 -7.12
CA PRO A 338 -5.30 12.25 -7.43
C PRO A 338 -5.40 12.86 -8.84
N GLY A 339 -6.24 12.31 -9.73
CA GLY A 339 -6.50 12.86 -11.06
C GLY A 339 -7.27 14.19 -11.06
N ASN A 340 -7.79 14.62 -9.91
CA ASN A 340 -8.39 15.95 -9.76
C ASN A 340 -7.35 17.08 -9.73
N PHE A 341 -6.06 16.75 -9.55
CA PHE A 341 -4.97 17.70 -9.51
C PHE A 341 -4.26 17.78 -10.86
N SER A 342 -3.68 18.93 -11.18
CA SER A 342 -2.88 19.06 -12.39
C SER A 342 -1.63 18.16 -12.32
N PRO A 343 -1.22 17.56 -13.45
CA PRO A 343 -0.12 16.60 -13.45
C PRO A 343 1.20 17.25 -13.01
N GLY A 344 1.96 16.50 -12.22
CA GLY A 344 3.29 16.91 -11.78
C GLY A 344 3.33 17.98 -10.69
N ILE A 345 2.22 18.26 -9.99
CA ILE A 345 2.25 19.16 -8.82
C ILE A 345 3.18 18.62 -7.73
N ILE A 346 3.96 19.54 -7.16
CA ILE A 346 4.80 19.33 -5.99
C ILE A 346 4.22 20.16 -4.84
N ALA A 347 4.05 19.54 -3.68
CA ALA A 347 3.64 20.20 -2.46
C ALA A 347 4.57 19.78 -1.32
N GLY A 348 5.24 20.76 -0.70
CA GLY A 348 6.02 20.57 0.51
C GLY A 348 5.14 20.73 1.74
N LEU A 349 5.16 19.76 2.65
CA LEU A 349 4.32 19.75 3.85
C LEU A 349 5.15 19.39 5.08
N ALA A 350 5.01 20.17 6.15
CA ALA A 350 5.53 19.80 7.47
C ALA A 350 4.54 18.84 8.14
N VAL A 351 5.00 17.64 8.50
CA VAL A 351 4.14 16.56 8.99
C VAL A 351 4.72 15.98 10.28
N HIS A 352 3.86 15.71 11.26
CA HIS A 352 4.25 15.00 12.48
C HIS A 352 4.51 13.52 12.21
N ASP A 353 5.45 12.91 12.95
CA ASP A 353 5.72 11.47 12.85
C ASP A 353 4.42 10.66 13.02
N PRO A 354 4.00 9.89 12.00
CA PRO A 354 2.74 9.15 12.03
C PRO A 354 2.70 8.04 13.10
N ARG A 355 3.84 7.67 13.71
CA ARG A 355 3.94 6.65 14.76
C ARG A 355 3.54 7.17 16.15
N LEU A 356 3.55 8.48 16.37
CA LEU A 356 3.23 9.10 17.67
C LEU A 356 1.71 9.26 17.88
N ARG A 357 0.89 8.51 17.14
CA ARG A 357 -0.57 8.57 17.19
C ARG A 357 -1.18 7.43 17.99
#